data_AF-A0AAU0S679-F1
#
_entry.id   AF-A0AAU0S679-F1
#
_cell.length_a   1.000
_cell.length_b   1.000
_cell.length_c   1.000
_cell.angle_alpha   90.00
_cell.angle_beta   90.00
_cell.angle_gamma   90.00
#
_symmetry.space_group_name_H-M   'P 1'
#
loop_
_entity.id
_entity.type
_entity.pdbx_description
1 polymer ?
#
loop_
_entity_poly.entity_id
_entity_poly.type
_entity_poly.pdbx_seq_one_letter_code
_entity_poly.pdbx_strand_id
1 'polypeptide(L)'
;MTAHAQHAAQLQTMWDANPRWQGIERHYTAEQVLARRGALPLIVGAAKDGADKLWQLLTQQRVVHALSAASGHEAVQQVQAGLKVVYCAAPAVPQLVAAITAALTQAQQIPVLEGAGAQDFCVPLVVDAVASDSAQQDVFAQMQALLGAGAAAVQFGDQADRAGGLLPVAEMIARLQAARLAADVLGVPTLLIARTDALLAERQVNGWRPSRTDVDQALTRALAYAASADVIWCASDKPDLANAKAFAAGVHAVFPGKLLAYHCSPTFQWKQQLDDVTIAKFQKELAAMGYQFQFISLAALAPPEGAMFDFAQAYARRQMPAFVEWQELLGKQACELKKVA
;
A
#
# COMPACT_ATOMS: atom_id res chain seq x y z
N MET A 1 35.92 -0.58 22.32
CA MET A 1 34.96 -0.24 21.24
C MET A 1 34.32 1.09 21.57
N THR A 2 34.12 1.97 20.59
CA THR A 2 33.37 3.23 20.78
C THR A 2 31.87 2.94 20.96
N ALA A 3 31.12 3.84 21.61
CA ALA A 3 29.66 3.71 21.73
C ALA A 3 28.98 3.58 20.35
N HIS A 4 29.50 4.29 19.34
CA HIS A 4 29.02 4.18 17.97
C HIS A 4 29.22 2.77 17.37
N ALA A 5 30.37 2.14 17.58
CA ALA A 5 30.63 0.78 17.12
C ALA A 5 29.75 -0.26 17.85
N GLN A 6 29.46 -0.04 19.13
CA GLN A 6 28.54 -0.89 19.90
C GLN A 6 27.11 -0.80 19.36
N HIS A 7 26.60 0.40 19.10
CA HIS A 7 25.28 0.57 18.49
C HIS A 7 25.19 -0.04 17.09
N ALA A 8 26.26 0.05 16.30
CA ALA A 8 26.29 -0.55 14.95
C ALA A 8 26.20 -2.07 15.03
N ALA A 9 26.97 -2.69 15.93
CA ALA A 9 26.93 -4.13 16.17
C ALA A 9 25.55 -4.61 16.68
N GLN A 10 24.90 -3.84 17.55
CA GLN A 10 23.54 -4.14 18.03
C GLN A 10 22.51 -4.09 16.89
N LEU A 11 22.60 -3.07 16.02
CA LEU A 11 21.71 -2.95 14.86
C LEU A 11 21.91 -4.10 13.88
N GLN A 12 23.17 -4.46 13.60
CA GLN A 12 23.48 -5.62 12.74
C GLN A 12 22.94 -6.92 13.35
N THR A 13 23.14 -7.14 14.64
CA THR A 13 22.61 -8.33 15.36
C THR A 13 21.09 -8.39 15.27
N MET A 14 20.40 -7.25 15.36
CA MET A 14 18.95 -7.18 15.20
C MET A 14 18.50 -7.57 13.78
N TRP A 15 19.22 -7.14 12.75
CA TRP A 15 18.94 -7.53 11.37
C TRP A 15 19.16 -9.03 11.14
N ASP A 16 20.23 -9.60 11.70
CA ASP A 16 20.57 -11.00 11.50
C ASP A 16 19.65 -11.96 12.28
N ALA A 17 19.20 -11.56 13.47
CA ALA A 17 18.44 -12.43 14.37
C ALA A 17 16.91 -12.31 14.24
N ASN A 18 16.38 -11.19 13.75
CA ASN A 18 14.93 -10.96 13.72
C ASN A 18 14.29 -11.52 12.43
N PRO A 19 13.30 -12.44 12.53
CA PRO A 19 12.61 -13.01 11.37
C PRO A 19 11.97 -11.97 10.43
N ARG A 20 11.64 -10.76 10.93
CA ARG A 20 11.15 -9.64 10.11
C ARG A 20 12.08 -9.31 8.94
N TRP A 21 13.39 -9.53 9.10
CA TRP A 21 14.41 -9.16 8.12
C TRP A 21 14.94 -10.34 7.31
N GLN A 22 14.37 -11.53 7.48
CA GLN A 22 14.79 -12.73 6.75
C GLN A 22 14.63 -12.52 5.23
N GLY A 23 15.74 -12.69 4.49
CA GLY A 23 15.77 -12.53 3.03
C GLY A 23 15.70 -11.08 2.55
N ILE A 24 15.87 -10.09 3.42
CA ILE A 24 15.95 -8.67 3.06
C ILE A 24 17.43 -8.25 2.96
N GLU A 25 17.84 -7.88 1.76
CA GLU A 25 19.19 -7.41 1.46
C GLU A 25 19.31 -5.88 1.62
N ARG A 26 20.44 -5.45 2.18
CA ARG A 26 20.82 -4.05 2.34
C ARG A 26 22.16 -3.83 1.64
N HIS A 27 22.23 -2.83 0.77
CA HIS A 27 23.47 -2.44 0.08
C HIS A 27 24.28 -1.39 0.86
N TYR A 28 24.09 -1.36 2.17
CA TYR A 28 24.71 -0.42 3.11
C TYR A 28 24.87 -1.08 4.48
N THR A 29 25.74 -0.53 5.33
CA THR A 29 26.04 -1.10 6.65
C THR A 29 25.28 -0.43 7.80
N ALA A 30 25.27 -1.07 8.96
CA ALA A 30 24.72 -0.49 10.19
C ALA A 30 25.43 0.81 10.61
N GLU A 31 26.75 0.92 10.38
CA GLU A 31 27.52 2.14 10.61
C GLU A 31 27.02 3.29 9.72
N GLN A 32 26.74 2.99 8.45
CA GLN A 32 26.21 3.96 7.48
C GLN A 32 24.81 4.46 7.86
N VAL A 33 23.99 3.62 8.51
CA VAL A 33 22.70 4.03 9.07
C VAL A 33 22.90 5.01 10.22
N LEU A 34 23.73 4.64 11.20
CA LEU A 34 23.96 5.45 12.39
C LEU A 34 24.61 6.80 12.07
N ALA A 35 25.52 6.84 11.09
CA ALA A 35 26.11 8.09 10.61
C ALA A 35 25.08 9.09 10.04
N ARG A 36 23.91 8.61 9.61
CA ARG A 36 22.82 9.42 9.04
C ARG A 36 21.67 9.71 10.00
N ARG A 37 21.68 9.14 11.21
CA ARG A 37 20.60 9.29 12.20
C ARG A 37 20.46 10.70 12.78
N GLY A 38 21.51 11.52 12.66
CA GLY A 38 21.55 12.86 13.26
C GLY A 38 21.48 12.80 14.79
N ALA A 39 21.50 13.97 15.44
CA ALA A 39 21.47 14.06 16.90
C ALA A 39 20.05 14.11 17.49
N LEU A 40 19.04 14.45 16.68
CA LEU A 40 17.66 14.63 17.13
C LEU A 40 16.77 13.54 16.53
N PRO A 41 16.16 12.67 17.36
CA PRO A 41 15.26 11.64 16.86
C PRO A 41 13.95 12.25 16.39
N LEU A 42 13.52 11.90 15.17
CA LEU A 42 12.17 12.19 14.69
C LEU A 42 11.16 11.27 15.38
N ILE A 43 9.98 11.81 15.74
CA ILE A 43 8.90 11.03 16.34
C ILE A 43 8.09 10.37 15.21
N VAL A 44 8.11 9.04 15.19
CA VAL A 44 7.53 8.20 14.11
C VAL A 44 6.68 7.05 14.67
N GLY A 45 6.07 7.25 15.86
CA GLY A 45 5.33 6.22 16.59
C GLY A 45 4.22 5.57 15.77
N ALA A 46 3.38 6.39 15.11
CA ALA A 46 2.29 5.88 14.26
C ALA A 46 2.79 5.00 13.11
N ALA A 47 3.91 5.38 12.47
CA ALA A 47 4.52 4.59 11.41
C ALA A 47 5.08 3.26 11.94
N LYS A 48 5.70 3.27 13.13
CA LYS A 48 6.25 2.07 13.76
C LYS A 48 5.15 1.09 14.16
N ASP A 49 4.16 1.54 14.91
CA ASP A 49 3.06 0.70 15.39
C ASP A 49 2.24 0.17 14.20
N GLY A 50 1.99 1.02 13.21
CA GLY A 50 1.35 0.63 11.96
C GLY A 50 2.14 -0.42 11.18
N ALA A 51 3.46 -0.28 11.06
CA ALA A 51 4.31 -1.25 10.36
C ALA A 51 4.34 -2.61 11.09
N ASP A 52 4.49 -2.60 12.41
CA ASP A 52 4.50 -3.81 13.24
C ASP A 52 3.14 -4.53 13.13
N LYS A 53 2.02 -3.78 13.19
CA LYS A 53 0.67 -4.32 13.02
C LYS A 53 0.42 -4.85 11.61
N LEU A 54 0.87 -4.15 10.57
CA LEU A 54 0.74 -4.61 9.19
C LEU A 54 1.51 -5.91 8.95
N TRP A 55 2.73 -6.01 9.47
CA TRP A 55 3.52 -7.24 9.40
C TRP A 55 2.78 -8.41 10.06
N GLN A 56 2.21 -8.21 11.24
CA GLN A 56 1.41 -9.23 11.92
C GLN A 56 0.19 -9.65 11.08
N LEU A 57 -0.56 -8.69 10.53
CA LEU A 57 -1.73 -8.98 9.70
C LEU A 57 -1.38 -9.84 8.48
N LEU A 58 -0.29 -9.49 7.78
CA LEU A 58 0.12 -10.19 6.56
C LEU A 58 0.76 -11.56 6.82
N THR A 59 1.41 -11.76 7.97
CA THR A 59 2.10 -13.02 8.29
C THR A 59 1.25 -14.02 9.06
N GLN A 60 0.20 -13.58 9.76
CA GLN A 60 -0.73 -14.45 10.49
C GLN A 60 -1.81 -15.10 9.58
N GLN A 61 -1.53 -15.23 8.28
CA GLN A 61 -2.34 -15.95 7.28
C GLN A 61 -3.80 -15.47 7.16
N ARG A 62 -4.04 -14.17 7.36
CA ARG A 62 -5.30 -13.53 6.99
C ARG A 62 -5.05 -12.63 5.80
N VAL A 63 -5.83 -12.83 4.74
CA VAL A 63 -5.85 -11.87 3.64
C VAL A 63 -6.29 -10.51 4.18
N VAL A 64 -5.54 -9.48 3.81
CA VAL A 64 -5.78 -8.09 4.19
C VAL A 64 -6.36 -7.37 2.98
N HIS A 65 -7.56 -6.86 3.17
CA HIS A 65 -8.24 -6.02 2.18
C HIS A 65 -8.13 -4.55 2.57
N ALA A 66 -7.88 -3.68 1.58
CA ALA A 66 -7.86 -2.25 1.76
C ALA A 66 -8.60 -1.52 0.63
N LEU A 67 -9.19 -0.39 0.97
CA LEU A 67 -9.76 0.55 0.02
C LEU A 67 -8.93 1.85 0.09
N SER A 68 -8.87 2.58 -1.02
CA SER A 68 -8.27 3.90 -0.97
C SER A 68 -9.15 4.87 -0.18
N ALA A 69 -8.53 5.76 0.59
CA ALA A 69 -9.19 6.90 1.22
C ALA A 69 -8.61 8.20 0.68
N ALA A 70 -9.47 9.12 0.25
CA ALA A 70 -9.12 10.47 -0.18
C ALA A 70 -9.18 11.50 0.95
N SER A 71 -9.71 11.11 2.12
CA SER A 71 -9.81 11.96 3.30
C SER A 71 -9.72 11.15 4.61
N GLY A 72 -9.43 11.84 5.71
CA GLY A 72 -9.47 11.22 7.04
C GLY A 72 -10.87 10.72 7.44
N HIS A 73 -11.95 11.36 6.94
CA HIS A 73 -13.31 10.92 7.20
C HIS A 73 -13.61 9.57 6.56
N GLU A 74 -13.24 9.40 5.29
CA GLU A 74 -13.37 8.11 4.59
C GLU A 74 -12.57 7.01 5.27
N ALA A 75 -11.34 7.31 5.71
CA ALA A 75 -10.52 6.35 6.46
C ALA A 75 -11.20 5.91 7.76
N VAL A 76 -11.77 6.83 8.53
CA VAL A 76 -12.53 6.50 9.75
C VAL A 76 -13.74 5.61 9.43
N GLN A 77 -14.49 5.92 8.37
CA GLN A 77 -15.63 5.11 7.94
C GLN A 77 -15.22 3.71 7.48
N GLN A 78 -14.12 3.58 6.75
CA GLN A 78 -13.57 2.29 6.33
C GLN A 78 -13.23 1.41 7.54
N VAL A 79 -12.63 2.00 8.57
CA VAL A 79 -12.30 1.29 9.80
C VAL A 79 -13.56 0.92 10.59
N GLN A 80 -14.56 1.80 10.67
CA GLN A 80 -15.91 1.52 11.22
C GLN A 80 -16.62 0.38 10.49
N ALA A 81 -16.44 0.28 9.17
CA ALA A 81 -16.95 -0.82 8.37
C ALA A 81 -16.18 -2.15 8.58
N GLY A 82 -15.11 -2.14 9.39
CA GLY A 82 -14.35 -3.33 9.76
C GLY A 82 -13.03 -3.53 8.99
N LEU A 83 -12.66 -2.64 8.07
CA LEU A 83 -11.36 -2.71 7.40
C LEU A 83 -10.23 -2.47 8.40
N LYS A 84 -9.14 -3.22 8.23
CA LYS A 84 -8.00 -3.22 9.16
C LYS A 84 -6.79 -2.45 8.66
N VAL A 85 -6.83 -1.99 7.41
CA VAL A 85 -5.77 -1.25 6.71
C VAL A 85 -6.43 -0.23 5.79
N VAL A 86 -5.83 0.95 5.69
CA VAL A 86 -6.24 2.01 4.76
C VAL A 86 -5.16 2.16 3.69
N TYR A 87 -5.58 2.21 2.43
CA TYR A 87 -4.69 2.52 1.31
C TYR A 87 -4.77 4.01 0.98
N CYS A 88 -3.66 4.65 0.66
CA CYS A 88 -3.61 6.04 0.22
C CYS A 88 -3.21 6.08 -1.25
N ALA A 89 -4.20 6.33 -2.13
CA ALA A 89 -4.00 6.37 -3.57
C ALA A 89 -3.95 7.81 -4.11
N ALA A 90 -3.04 8.06 -5.05
CA ALA A 90 -2.92 9.26 -5.87
C ALA A 90 -2.48 10.55 -5.14
N PRO A 91 -1.62 11.33 -5.83
CA PRO A 91 -0.21 11.38 -5.46
C PRO A 91 -0.13 11.64 -3.95
N ALA A 92 0.15 10.60 -3.16
CA ALA A 92 0.10 10.69 -1.71
C ALA A 92 1.23 11.61 -1.22
N VAL A 93 0.93 12.90 -1.16
CA VAL A 93 1.77 13.91 -0.54
C VAL A 93 1.64 13.67 0.98
N PRO A 94 2.73 13.76 1.76
CA PRO A 94 2.70 13.57 3.22
C PRO A 94 1.54 14.22 3.97
N GLN A 95 0.95 15.30 3.44
CA GLN A 95 -0.23 15.97 3.97
C GLN A 95 -1.46 15.07 4.05
N LEU A 96 -1.75 14.25 3.02
CA LEU A 96 -2.90 13.35 3.06
C LEU A 96 -2.70 12.26 4.12
N VAL A 97 -1.50 11.67 4.16
CA VAL A 97 -1.13 10.67 5.17
C VAL A 97 -1.28 11.26 6.57
N ALA A 98 -0.77 12.48 6.79
CA ALA A 98 -0.90 13.17 8.07
C ALA A 98 -2.36 13.47 8.45
N ALA A 99 -3.19 13.89 7.48
CA ALA A 99 -4.60 14.14 7.70
C ALA A 99 -5.38 12.87 8.07
N ILE A 100 -5.09 11.74 7.42
CA ILE A 100 -5.67 10.45 7.74
C ILE A 100 -5.22 9.98 9.13
N THR A 101 -3.91 10.04 9.42
CA THR A 101 -3.36 9.70 10.74
C THR A 101 -4.01 10.51 11.85
N ALA A 102 -4.17 11.82 11.66
CA ALA A 102 -4.82 12.70 12.63
C ALA A 102 -6.29 12.33 12.86
N ALA A 103 -7.05 12.06 11.81
CA ALA A 103 -8.46 11.67 11.91
C ALA A 103 -8.65 10.33 12.64
N LEU A 104 -7.81 9.34 12.33
CA LEU A 104 -7.84 8.03 13.02
C LEU A 104 -7.43 8.15 14.48
N THR A 105 -6.42 8.97 14.78
CA THR A 105 -5.99 9.25 16.17
C THR A 105 -7.11 9.91 16.97
N GLN A 106 -7.81 10.88 16.37
CA GLN A 106 -8.96 11.51 17.01
C GLN A 106 -10.10 10.51 17.21
N ALA A 107 -10.40 9.67 16.21
CA ALA A 107 -11.43 8.64 16.32
C ALA A 107 -11.13 7.60 17.40
N GLN A 108 -9.84 7.25 17.62
CA GLN A 108 -9.42 6.35 18.70
C GLN A 108 -9.73 6.91 20.10
N GLN A 109 -9.70 8.24 20.26
CA GLN A 109 -9.87 8.89 21.55
C GLN A 109 -11.35 9.04 21.95
N ILE A 110 -12.28 9.13 20.99
CA ILE A 110 -13.70 9.41 21.26
C ILE A 110 -14.40 8.28 22.04
N PRO A 111 -14.36 6.99 21.63
CA PRO A 111 -15.04 5.91 22.37
C PRO A 111 -14.52 5.74 23.81
N VAL A 112 -13.23 6.00 24.03
CA VAL A 112 -12.61 5.96 25.37
C VAL A 112 -13.22 7.01 26.28
N LEU A 113 -13.52 8.21 25.76
CA LEU A 113 -14.20 9.26 26.51
C LEU A 113 -15.68 8.94 26.77
N GLU A 114 -16.32 8.22 25.87
CA GLU A 114 -17.76 7.90 25.92
C GLU A 114 -18.07 6.59 26.66
N GLY A 115 -17.06 5.83 27.09
CA GLY A 115 -17.25 4.54 27.79
C GLY A 115 -17.81 3.42 26.90
N ALA A 116 -17.71 3.56 25.58
CA ALA A 116 -18.17 2.58 24.60
C ALA A 116 -17.11 1.50 24.32
N GLY A 117 -17.53 0.39 23.69
CA GLY A 117 -16.61 -0.69 23.27
C GLY A 117 -15.44 -0.15 22.43
N ALA A 118 -14.23 -0.66 22.68
CA ALA A 118 -13.02 -0.14 22.07
C ALA A 118 -12.85 -0.67 20.63
N GLN A 119 -13.36 0.06 19.65
CA GLN A 119 -12.94 -0.13 18.27
C GLN A 119 -11.51 0.41 18.10
N ASP A 120 -10.68 -0.36 17.41
CA ASP A 120 -9.28 -0.03 17.13
C ASP A 120 -9.15 0.76 15.82
N PHE A 121 -8.88 2.05 15.95
CA PHE A 121 -8.60 3.00 14.88
C PHE A 121 -7.11 3.16 14.57
N CYS A 122 -6.21 2.55 15.35
CA CYS A 122 -4.78 2.53 15.09
C CYS A 122 -4.45 1.53 13.96
N VAL A 123 -4.96 1.77 12.76
CA VAL A 123 -4.79 0.89 11.60
C VAL A 123 -3.57 1.31 10.74
N PRO A 124 -2.88 0.36 10.09
CA PRO A 124 -1.78 0.68 9.19
C PRO A 124 -2.22 1.48 7.96
N LEU A 125 -1.38 2.43 7.56
CA LEU A 125 -1.53 3.19 6.30
C LEU A 125 -0.53 2.68 5.25
N VAL A 126 -1.04 2.18 4.13
CA VAL A 126 -0.22 1.77 2.98
C VAL A 126 -0.27 2.88 1.94
N VAL A 127 0.90 3.42 1.58
CA VAL A 127 0.99 4.63 0.76
C VAL A 127 1.60 4.35 -0.60
N ASP A 128 0.94 4.84 -1.65
CA ASP A 128 1.46 4.87 -3.01
C ASP A 128 2.40 6.07 -3.20
N ALA A 129 3.72 5.84 -3.12
CA ALA A 129 4.70 6.84 -3.51
C ALA A 129 4.82 6.80 -5.04
N VAL A 130 3.88 7.47 -5.71
CA VAL A 130 3.99 7.75 -7.15
C VAL A 130 5.36 8.39 -7.36
N ALA A 131 6.13 7.87 -8.32
CA ALA A 131 7.40 8.45 -8.72
C ALA A 131 7.15 9.92 -9.08
N SER A 132 7.54 10.83 -8.19
CA SER A 132 7.84 12.20 -8.58
C SER A 132 8.95 12.11 -9.62
N ASP A 133 8.93 12.98 -10.62
CA ASP A 133 9.90 13.03 -11.73
C ASP A 133 11.36 13.33 -11.29
N SER A 134 11.69 13.17 -10.00
CA SER A 134 12.96 13.58 -9.38
C SER A 134 13.86 12.41 -9.01
N ALA A 135 15.16 12.62 -9.23
CA ALA A 135 16.26 11.68 -9.00
C ALA A 135 16.26 11.07 -7.58
N GLN A 136 16.97 9.94 -7.41
CA GLN A 136 17.11 9.14 -6.19
C GLN A 136 17.28 9.90 -4.85
N GLN A 137 17.82 11.13 -4.87
CA GLN A 137 17.92 11.99 -3.69
C GLN A 137 16.55 12.43 -3.13
N ASP A 138 15.49 12.34 -3.91
CA ASP A 138 14.11 12.60 -3.49
C ASP A 138 13.51 11.42 -2.69
N VAL A 139 13.83 10.17 -3.05
CA VAL A 139 13.21 8.98 -2.42
C VAL A 139 13.52 8.88 -0.93
N PHE A 140 14.76 9.17 -0.51
CA PHE A 140 15.13 9.14 0.91
C PHE A 140 14.33 10.18 1.72
N ALA A 141 14.27 11.42 1.23
CA ALA A 141 13.54 12.50 1.89
C ALA A 141 12.02 12.28 1.88
N GLN A 142 11.47 11.84 0.74
CA GLN A 142 10.07 11.47 0.60
C GLN A 142 9.71 10.37 1.60
N MET A 143 10.52 9.32 1.71
CA MET A 143 10.31 8.25 2.68
C MET A 143 10.31 8.79 4.11
N GLN A 144 11.27 9.64 4.49
CA GLN A 144 11.27 10.26 5.83
C GLN A 144 10.00 11.08 6.10
N ALA A 145 9.53 11.84 5.11
CA ALA A 145 8.30 12.64 5.24
C ALA A 145 7.05 11.75 5.38
N LEU A 146 6.95 10.66 4.61
CA LEU A 146 5.86 9.70 4.71
C LEU A 146 5.85 8.98 6.05
N LEU A 147 7.01 8.59 6.57
CA LEU A 147 7.14 7.98 7.89
C LEU A 147 6.82 8.97 9.02
N GLY A 148 7.26 10.21 8.90
CA GLY A 148 6.87 11.29 9.81
C GLY A 148 5.36 11.54 9.83
N ALA A 149 4.68 11.30 8.71
CA ALA A 149 3.23 11.42 8.59
C ALA A 149 2.45 10.19 9.10
N GLY A 150 3.13 9.07 9.39
CA GLY A 150 2.51 7.84 9.93
C GLY A 150 2.35 6.69 8.93
N ALA A 151 3.05 6.70 7.79
CA ALA A 151 3.00 5.59 6.83
C ALA A 151 3.57 4.29 7.43
N ALA A 152 2.80 3.20 7.34
CA ALA A 152 3.19 1.87 7.80
C ALA A 152 3.87 1.05 6.68
N ALA A 153 3.47 1.30 5.44
CA ALA A 153 4.09 0.75 4.25
C ALA A 153 4.15 1.78 3.13
N VAL A 154 5.16 1.68 2.28
CA VAL A 154 5.34 2.55 1.12
C VAL A 154 5.61 1.70 -0.10
N GLN A 155 4.90 2.01 -1.18
CA GLN A 155 5.02 1.37 -2.47
C GLN A 155 5.81 2.24 -3.44
N PHE A 156 6.71 1.61 -4.19
CA PHE A 156 7.42 2.22 -5.32
C PHE A 156 7.17 1.41 -6.59
N GLY A 157 6.94 2.08 -7.71
CA GLY A 157 6.77 1.47 -9.04
C GLY A 157 7.97 1.69 -9.96
N ASP A 158 8.12 0.80 -10.94
CA ASP A 158 9.20 0.85 -11.94
C ASP A 158 8.80 1.51 -13.27
N GLN A 159 7.72 2.29 -13.29
CA GLN A 159 7.34 3.13 -14.42
C GLN A 159 8.27 4.36 -14.53
N ALA A 160 8.79 4.62 -15.74
CA ALA A 160 9.79 5.67 -15.97
C ALA A 160 9.20 7.07 -16.15
N ASP A 161 8.07 7.18 -16.85
CA ASP A 161 7.36 8.43 -17.09
C ASP A 161 5.85 8.17 -17.28
N ARG A 162 5.07 9.26 -17.32
CA ARG A 162 3.64 9.21 -17.68
C ARG A 162 3.40 8.91 -19.16
N ALA A 163 4.44 8.95 -20.00
CA ALA A 163 4.36 8.77 -21.45
C ALA A 163 4.53 7.29 -21.88
N GLY A 164 4.94 6.42 -20.97
CA GLY A 164 5.14 4.99 -21.17
C GLY A 164 6.62 4.59 -21.09
N GLY A 165 6.91 3.53 -20.33
CA GLY A 165 8.26 2.97 -20.22
C GLY A 165 8.57 2.42 -18.84
N LEU A 166 9.59 1.57 -18.76
CA LEU A 166 10.05 0.98 -17.50
C LEU A 166 11.45 1.50 -17.16
N LEU A 167 11.66 1.82 -15.88
CA LEU A 167 12.97 2.11 -15.33
C LEU A 167 13.91 0.92 -15.51
N PRO A 168 15.23 1.16 -15.61
CA PRO A 168 16.23 0.13 -15.45
C PRO A 168 16.05 -0.58 -14.09
N VAL A 169 16.21 -1.91 -14.06
CA VAL A 169 16.10 -2.72 -12.84
C VAL A 169 17.01 -2.20 -11.72
N ALA A 170 18.24 -1.81 -12.06
CA ALA A 170 19.20 -1.26 -11.12
C ALA A 170 18.72 0.07 -10.49
N GLU A 171 18.01 0.90 -11.26
CA GLU A 171 17.47 2.16 -10.74
C GLU A 171 16.33 1.89 -9.75
N MET A 172 15.42 0.97 -10.07
CA MET A 172 14.35 0.56 -9.16
C MET A 172 14.91 -0.04 -7.85
N ILE A 173 15.92 -0.91 -7.94
CA ILE A 173 16.62 -1.46 -6.76
C ILE A 173 17.21 -0.34 -5.92
N ALA A 174 17.88 0.64 -6.55
CA ALA A 174 18.45 1.77 -5.83
C ALA A 174 17.40 2.64 -5.12
N ARG A 175 16.19 2.80 -5.71
CA ARG A 175 15.06 3.46 -5.04
C ARG A 175 14.60 2.68 -3.80
N LEU A 176 14.43 1.36 -3.92
CA LEU A 176 14.06 0.49 -2.80
C LEU A 176 15.11 0.54 -1.68
N GLN A 177 16.39 0.52 -2.02
CA GLN A 177 17.49 0.63 -1.06
C GLN A 177 17.53 2.01 -0.37
N ALA A 178 17.28 3.09 -1.11
CA ALA A 178 17.18 4.44 -0.53
C ALA A 178 15.99 4.55 0.45
N ALA A 179 14.84 3.98 0.10
CA ALA A 179 13.67 3.93 0.97
C ALA A 179 13.92 3.08 2.23
N ARG A 180 14.58 1.91 2.09
CA ARG A 180 14.94 1.08 3.25
C ARG A 180 15.92 1.81 4.17
N LEU A 181 16.91 2.50 3.59
CA LEU A 181 17.89 3.28 4.35
C LEU A 181 17.19 4.37 5.18
N ALA A 182 16.21 5.07 4.61
CA ALA A 182 15.42 6.06 5.35
C ALA A 182 14.65 5.43 6.52
N ALA A 183 14.02 4.27 6.32
CA ALA A 183 13.32 3.55 7.38
C ALA A 183 14.27 3.07 8.50
N ASP A 184 15.43 2.52 8.15
CA ASP A 184 16.45 2.07 9.11
C ASP A 184 17.04 3.24 9.91
N VAL A 185 17.28 4.39 9.26
CA VAL A 185 17.73 5.65 9.89
C VAL A 185 16.74 6.08 10.97
N LEU A 186 15.44 6.04 10.66
CA LEU A 186 14.36 6.38 11.59
C LEU A 186 14.01 5.26 12.58
N GLY A 187 14.58 4.06 12.42
CA GLY A 187 14.31 2.91 13.29
C GLY A 187 12.88 2.35 13.16
N VAL A 188 12.27 2.49 11.99
CA VAL A 188 10.91 2.04 11.70
C VAL A 188 10.94 0.79 10.82
N PRO A 189 10.26 -0.31 11.18
CA PRO A 189 10.24 -1.54 10.39
C PRO A 189 9.27 -1.49 9.20
N THR A 190 9.16 -0.33 8.53
CA THR A 190 8.21 -0.05 7.45
C THR A 190 8.25 -1.12 6.37
N LEU A 191 7.08 -1.53 5.87
CA LEU A 191 7.01 -2.47 4.76
C LEU A 191 7.26 -1.75 3.43
N LEU A 192 8.14 -2.28 2.60
CA LEU A 192 8.35 -1.81 1.23
C LEU A 192 7.62 -2.72 0.24
N ILE A 193 6.81 -2.11 -0.63
CA ILE A 193 6.11 -2.78 -1.72
C ILE A 193 6.79 -2.41 -3.03
N ALA A 194 7.37 -3.39 -3.73
CA ALA A 194 7.91 -3.17 -5.08
C ALA A 194 6.86 -3.53 -6.12
N ARG A 195 6.40 -2.52 -6.85
CA ARG A 195 5.50 -2.66 -8.00
C ARG A 195 6.31 -2.75 -9.29
N THR A 196 5.94 -3.69 -10.15
CA THR A 196 6.36 -3.68 -11.55
C THR A 196 5.18 -3.44 -12.49
N ASP A 197 5.37 -2.56 -13.46
CA ASP A 197 4.40 -2.20 -14.51
C ASP A 197 4.68 -2.96 -15.82
N ALA A 198 5.49 -4.02 -15.78
CA ALA A 198 5.93 -4.73 -16.98
C ALA A 198 4.82 -5.37 -17.80
N LEU A 199 3.68 -5.74 -17.20
CA LEU A 199 2.50 -6.20 -17.94
C LEU A 199 1.69 -5.06 -18.56
N LEU A 200 1.87 -3.82 -18.07
CA LEU A 200 1.19 -2.63 -18.57
C LEU A 200 2.00 -1.88 -19.62
N ALA A 201 3.31 -2.11 -19.68
CA ALA A 201 4.20 -1.41 -20.60
C ALA A 201 3.92 -1.81 -22.06
N GLU A 202 3.08 -1.05 -22.75
CA GLU A 202 2.96 -1.11 -24.21
C GLU A 202 4.29 -0.70 -24.84
N ARG A 203 4.95 -1.62 -25.56
CA ARG A 203 6.11 -1.27 -26.39
C ARG A 203 5.63 -0.61 -27.68
N GLN A 204 5.49 0.72 -27.70
CA GLN A 204 5.66 1.49 -28.92
C GLN A 204 7.11 1.94 -29.06
N VAL A 205 8.01 1.04 -29.47
CA VAL A 205 9.28 1.43 -30.04
C VAL A 205 9.49 0.66 -31.34
N ASN A 206 9.37 1.37 -32.46
CA ASN A 206 9.81 0.97 -33.80
C ASN A 206 9.20 -0.30 -34.43
N GLY A 207 7.90 -0.53 -34.27
CA GLY A 207 7.17 -1.53 -35.06
C GLY A 207 7.61 -3.00 -34.83
N TRP A 208 8.46 -3.26 -33.85
CA TRP A 208 8.89 -4.60 -33.47
C TRP A 208 8.06 -5.11 -32.30
N ARG A 209 7.23 -6.13 -32.55
CA ARG A 209 6.56 -6.88 -31.48
C ARG A 209 7.55 -7.91 -30.93
N PRO A 210 8.03 -7.83 -29.67
CA PRO A 210 8.59 -9.01 -29.03
C PRO A 210 7.54 -10.11 -28.99
N SER A 211 7.94 -11.35 -29.19
CA SER A 211 7.08 -12.53 -28.99
C SER A 211 6.81 -12.85 -27.51
N ARG A 212 7.28 -12.02 -26.57
CA ARG A 212 7.19 -12.20 -25.12
C ARG A 212 7.02 -10.86 -24.38
N THR A 213 5.82 -10.27 -24.47
CA THR A 213 5.24 -9.47 -23.39
C THR A 213 4.39 -10.44 -22.59
N ASP A 214 5.02 -11.12 -21.65
CA ASP A 214 4.45 -12.22 -20.89
C ASP A 214 4.87 -12.11 -19.42
N VAL A 215 4.22 -12.92 -18.61
CA VAL A 215 4.50 -13.04 -17.17
C VAL A 215 6.00 -13.21 -16.89
N ASP A 216 6.81 -13.73 -17.81
CA ASP A 216 8.27 -13.88 -17.67
C ASP A 216 9.00 -12.54 -17.48
N GLN A 217 8.63 -11.48 -18.21
CA GLN A 217 9.30 -10.17 -18.04
C GLN A 217 8.96 -9.56 -16.68
N ALA A 218 7.68 -9.62 -16.28
CA ALA A 218 7.24 -9.17 -14.97
C ALA A 218 7.90 -9.99 -13.85
N LEU A 219 7.99 -11.30 -14.03
CA LEU A 219 8.64 -12.22 -13.10
C LEU A 219 10.13 -11.90 -12.97
N THR A 220 10.85 -11.67 -14.08
CA THR A 220 12.27 -11.31 -14.06
C THR A 220 12.52 -10.07 -13.20
N ARG A 221 11.68 -9.04 -13.35
CA ARG A 221 11.76 -7.80 -12.55
C ARG A 221 11.40 -8.05 -11.09
N ALA A 222 10.31 -8.77 -10.84
CA ALA A 222 9.86 -9.15 -9.50
C ALA A 222 10.94 -9.92 -8.72
N LEU A 223 11.61 -10.89 -9.36
CA LEU A 223 12.71 -11.65 -8.77
C LEU A 223 13.90 -10.75 -8.45
N ALA A 224 14.22 -9.78 -9.31
CA ALA A 224 15.28 -8.82 -9.03
C ALA A 224 14.95 -7.87 -7.85
N TYR A 225 13.67 -7.55 -7.63
CA TYR A 225 13.23 -6.67 -6.54
C TYR A 225 13.02 -7.41 -5.22
N ALA A 226 12.78 -8.73 -5.26
CA ALA A 226 12.36 -9.53 -4.12
C ALA A 226 13.32 -9.43 -2.92
N ALA A 227 14.63 -9.36 -3.12
CA ALA A 227 15.56 -9.20 -2.01
C ALA A 227 15.51 -7.81 -1.35
N SER A 228 15.05 -6.77 -2.06
CA SER A 228 15.02 -5.39 -1.56
C SER A 228 13.63 -4.94 -1.05
N ALA A 229 12.58 -5.74 -1.26
CA ALA A 229 11.20 -5.41 -0.89
C ALA A 229 10.59 -6.45 0.04
N ASP A 230 9.64 -6.04 0.87
CA ASP A 230 8.88 -6.97 1.72
C ASP A 230 7.76 -7.66 0.94
N VAL A 231 7.10 -6.90 0.06
CA VAL A 231 5.96 -7.33 -0.73
C VAL A 231 6.22 -7.04 -2.21
N ILE A 232 5.83 -7.97 -3.08
CA ILE A 232 5.90 -7.79 -4.54
C ILE A 232 4.51 -7.59 -5.12
N TRP A 233 4.36 -6.62 -6.01
CA TRP A 233 3.15 -6.37 -6.78
C TRP A 233 3.45 -6.35 -8.28
N CYS A 234 2.71 -7.11 -9.07
CA CYS A 234 2.67 -6.95 -10.52
C CYS A 234 1.39 -6.21 -10.92
N ALA A 235 1.51 -5.02 -11.49
CA ALA A 235 0.38 -4.30 -12.04
C ALA A 235 -0.13 -5.02 -13.30
N SER A 236 -1.45 -5.00 -13.53
CA SER A 236 -2.11 -5.64 -14.67
C SER A 236 -3.30 -4.79 -15.12
N ASP A 237 -3.71 -4.97 -16.37
CA ASP A 237 -4.80 -4.26 -17.04
C ASP A 237 -6.13 -5.03 -17.01
N LYS A 238 -6.10 -6.28 -16.54
CA LYS A 238 -7.26 -7.16 -16.45
C LYS A 238 -7.21 -8.13 -15.25
N PRO A 239 -8.38 -8.55 -14.71
CA PRO A 239 -8.48 -9.52 -13.64
C PRO A 239 -8.27 -10.95 -14.17
N ASP A 240 -7.02 -11.40 -14.19
CA ASP A 240 -6.61 -12.71 -14.73
C ASP A 240 -5.96 -13.60 -13.67
N LEU A 241 -6.72 -14.58 -13.18
CA LEU A 241 -6.26 -15.54 -12.16
C LEU A 241 -5.20 -16.52 -12.67
N ALA A 242 -5.17 -16.80 -13.98
CA ALA A 242 -4.16 -17.68 -14.55
C ALA A 242 -2.79 -16.98 -14.57
N ASN A 243 -2.76 -15.71 -14.97
CA ASN A 243 -1.55 -14.89 -14.89
C ASN A 243 -1.10 -14.69 -13.44
N ALA A 244 -2.03 -14.41 -12.52
CA ALA A 244 -1.72 -14.27 -11.10
C ALA A 244 -1.10 -15.56 -10.54
N LYS A 245 -1.65 -16.72 -10.88
CA LYS A 245 -1.13 -18.02 -10.45
C LYS A 245 0.27 -18.30 -11.01
N ALA A 246 0.49 -18.02 -12.30
CA ALA A 246 1.79 -18.23 -12.94
C ALA A 246 2.87 -17.32 -12.34
N PHE A 247 2.55 -16.04 -12.12
CA PHE A 247 3.45 -15.08 -11.50
C PHE A 247 3.79 -15.48 -10.06
N ALA A 248 2.78 -15.80 -9.24
CA ALA A 248 2.98 -16.22 -7.86
C ALA A 248 3.85 -17.48 -7.76
N ALA A 249 3.58 -18.49 -8.58
CA ALA A 249 4.37 -19.71 -8.62
C ALA A 249 5.83 -19.44 -8.99
N GLY A 250 6.07 -18.56 -9.98
CA GLY A 250 7.41 -18.15 -10.37
C GLY A 250 8.18 -17.43 -9.26
N VAL A 251 7.53 -16.51 -8.55
CA VAL A 251 8.16 -15.81 -7.41
C VAL A 251 8.46 -16.79 -6.29
N HIS A 252 7.50 -17.65 -5.92
CA HIS A 252 7.66 -18.60 -4.81
C HIS A 252 8.62 -19.74 -5.10
N ALA A 253 8.90 -20.04 -6.37
CA ALA A 253 9.94 -21.00 -6.73
C ALA A 253 11.35 -20.54 -6.31
N VAL A 254 11.60 -19.23 -6.27
CA VAL A 254 12.88 -18.63 -5.88
C VAL A 254 12.84 -18.07 -4.46
N PHE A 255 11.71 -17.45 -4.09
CA PHE A 255 11.46 -16.87 -2.76
C PHE A 255 10.21 -17.49 -2.12
N PRO A 256 10.30 -18.72 -1.57
CA PRO A 256 9.16 -19.38 -0.95
C PRO A 256 8.50 -18.52 0.12
N GLY A 257 7.17 -18.38 0.05
CA GLY A 257 6.41 -17.60 1.03
C GLY A 257 6.53 -16.08 0.89
N LYS A 258 7.17 -15.56 -0.16
CA LYS A 258 7.23 -14.11 -0.41
C LYS A 258 5.82 -13.51 -0.45
N LEU A 259 5.60 -12.44 0.32
CA LEU A 259 4.32 -11.74 0.34
C LEU A 259 4.06 -11.10 -1.02
N LEU A 260 2.86 -11.31 -1.55
CA LEU A 260 2.41 -10.70 -2.79
C LEU A 260 1.26 -9.73 -2.52
N ALA A 261 1.16 -8.71 -3.36
CA ALA A 261 0.04 -7.78 -3.39
C ALA A 261 -0.68 -7.80 -4.74
N TYR A 262 -1.99 -7.60 -4.72
CA TYR A 262 -2.83 -7.55 -5.91
C TYR A 262 -3.79 -6.35 -5.88
N HIS A 263 -3.71 -5.52 -6.92
CA HIS A 263 -4.62 -4.41 -7.12
C HIS A 263 -5.86 -4.88 -7.91
N CYS A 264 -7.00 -4.94 -7.24
CA CYS A 264 -8.30 -5.21 -7.86
C CYS A 264 -8.82 -3.92 -8.51
N SER A 265 -8.29 -3.58 -9.70
CA SER A 265 -8.52 -2.27 -10.30
C SER A 265 -10.01 -2.00 -10.59
N PRO A 266 -10.52 -0.79 -10.29
CA PRO A 266 -11.87 -0.39 -10.71
C PRO A 266 -11.96 -0.13 -12.22
N THR A 267 -10.83 0.05 -12.91
CA THR A 267 -10.78 0.21 -14.37
C THR A 267 -10.96 -1.10 -15.13
N PHE A 268 -10.92 -2.25 -14.43
CA PHE A 268 -11.19 -3.54 -15.04
C PHE A 268 -12.65 -3.64 -15.47
N GLN A 269 -12.88 -4.23 -16.64
CA GLN A 269 -14.23 -4.54 -17.11
C GLN A 269 -14.72 -5.86 -16.47
N TRP A 270 -14.86 -5.90 -15.15
CA TRP A 270 -15.13 -7.11 -14.36
C TRP A 270 -16.23 -8.00 -14.94
N LYS A 271 -17.43 -7.46 -15.18
CA LYS A 271 -18.57 -8.23 -15.73
C LYS A 271 -18.47 -8.57 -17.21
N GLN A 272 -17.58 -7.91 -17.96
CA GLN A 272 -17.33 -8.29 -19.36
C GLN A 272 -16.33 -9.44 -19.46
N GLN A 273 -15.49 -9.61 -18.44
CA GLN A 273 -14.39 -10.57 -18.46
C GLN A 273 -14.62 -11.78 -17.56
N LEU A 274 -15.40 -11.65 -16.48
CA LEU A 274 -15.64 -12.69 -15.49
C LEU A 274 -17.14 -12.83 -15.18
N ASP A 275 -17.55 -14.05 -14.90
CA ASP A 275 -18.88 -14.35 -14.37
C ASP A 275 -19.00 -14.00 -12.87
N ASP A 276 -20.24 -13.86 -12.37
CA ASP A 276 -20.50 -13.46 -10.97
C ASP A 276 -19.94 -14.47 -9.94
N VAL A 277 -19.86 -15.77 -10.28
CA VAL A 277 -19.29 -16.80 -9.38
C VAL A 277 -17.78 -16.60 -9.25
N THR A 278 -17.11 -16.31 -10.38
CA THR A 278 -15.68 -16.04 -10.42
C THR A 278 -15.33 -14.73 -9.72
N ILE A 279 -16.13 -13.67 -9.90
CA ILE A 279 -15.97 -12.40 -9.17
C ILE A 279 -16.07 -12.63 -7.66
N ALA A 280 -17.09 -13.36 -7.20
CA ALA A 280 -17.33 -13.60 -5.78
C ALA A 280 -16.20 -14.35 -5.06
N LYS A 281 -15.46 -15.21 -5.78
CA LYS A 281 -14.32 -15.98 -5.23
C LYS A 281 -12.95 -15.39 -5.56
N PHE A 282 -12.87 -14.35 -6.38
CA PHE A 282 -11.63 -13.84 -6.97
C PHE A 282 -10.54 -13.55 -5.92
N GLN A 283 -10.88 -12.76 -4.91
CA GLN A 283 -9.97 -12.38 -3.83
C GLN A 283 -9.54 -13.58 -2.96
N LYS A 284 -10.43 -14.55 -2.77
CA LYS A 284 -10.13 -15.79 -2.04
C LYS A 284 -9.15 -16.67 -2.83
N GLU A 285 -9.32 -16.77 -4.14
CA GLU A 285 -8.38 -17.51 -5.00
C GLU A 285 -7.00 -16.84 -5.03
N LEU A 286 -6.94 -15.51 -5.11
CA LEU A 286 -5.69 -14.76 -4.98
C LEU A 286 -4.99 -15.02 -3.63
N ALA A 287 -5.74 -15.03 -2.53
CA ALA A 287 -5.18 -15.30 -1.20
C ALA A 287 -4.52 -16.69 -1.12
N ALA A 288 -5.14 -17.70 -1.74
CA ALA A 288 -4.59 -19.05 -1.82
C ALA A 288 -3.28 -19.14 -2.63
N MET A 289 -3.02 -18.16 -3.50
CA MET A 289 -1.78 -18.03 -4.28
C MET A 289 -0.71 -17.19 -3.54
N GLY A 290 -1.00 -16.68 -2.34
CA GLY A 290 -0.06 -15.88 -1.54
C GLY A 290 -0.19 -14.36 -1.71
N TYR A 291 -1.22 -13.88 -2.41
CA TYR A 291 -1.58 -12.45 -2.44
C TYR A 291 -2.28 -12.05 -1.13
N GLN A 292 -1.48 -11.81 -0.09
CA GLN A 292 -1.97 -11.49 1.25
C GLN A 292 -2.40 -10.02 1.39
N PHE A 293 -1.93 -9.13 0.54
CA PHE A 293 -2.40 -7.75 0.50
C PHE A 293 -3.20 -7.48 -0.78
N GLN A 294 -4.48 -7.15 -0.65
CA GLN A 294 -5.37 -6.92 -1.80
C GLN A 294 -6.09 -5.60 -1.64
N PHE A 295 -6.10 -4.76 -2.66
CA PHE A 295 -6.61 -3.41 -2.52
C PHE A 295 -7.28 -2.87 -3.79
N ILE A 296 -8.08 -1.81 -3.62
CA ILE A 296 -8.74 -1.08 -4.70
C ILE A 296 -8.31 0.40 -4.59
N SER A 297 -7.51 0.88 -5.54
CA SER A 297 -6.87 2.19 -5.45
C SER A 297 -7.79 3.38 -5.75
N LEU A 298 -8.89 3.21 -6.48
CA LEU A 298 -9.85 4.30 -6.72
C LEU A 298 -11.18 4.03 -6.01
N ALA A 299 -11.17 3.28 -4.91
CA ALA A 299 -12.38 3.04 -4.12
C ALA A 299 -13.00 4.34 -3.59
N ALA A 300 -12.19 5.35 -3.24
CA ALA A 300 -12.64 6.70 -2.84
C ALA A 300 -13.20 7.54 -4.00
N LEU A 301 -12.83 7.23 -5.25
CA LEU A 301 -13.48 7.79 -6.45
C LEU A 301 -14.61 6.89 -6.98
N ALA A 302 -14.73 5.68 -6.44
CA ALA A 302 -15.77 4.71 -6.74
C ALA A 302 -16.95 4.62 -5.74
N PRO A 303 -17.16 5.47 -4.69
CA PRO A 303 -18.56 5.73 -4.34
C PRO A 303 -19.17 6.30 -5.62
N PRO A 304 -20.32 5.76 -6.08
CA PRO A 304 -20.66 5.74 -7.50
C PRO A 304 -20.31 7.08 -8.11
N GLU A 305 -19.41 7.13 -9.09
CA GLU A 305 -19.07 8.37 -9.81
C GLU A 305 -20.41 8.94 -10.32
N GLY A 306 -21.03 9.83 -9.54
CA GLY A 306 -22.49 9.85 -9.55
C GLY A 306 -23.12 10.28 -8.22
N ALA A 307 -22.85 9.70 -7.05
CA ALA A 307 -23.63 9.95 -5.84
C ALA A 307 -23.78 11.44 -5.51
N MET A 308 -22.69 12.20 -5.53
CA MET A 308 -22.70 13.65 -5.35
C MET A 308 -23.23 14.38 -6.59
N PHE A 309 -22.96 13.89 -7.80
CA PHE A 309 -23.48 14.47 -9.04
C PHE A 309 -25.00 14.30 -9.19
N ASP A 310 -25.51 13.09 -9.00
CA ASP A 310 -26.90 12.68 -8.88
C ASP A 310 -27.59 13.44 -7.76
N PHE A 311 -26.98 13.55 -6.58
CA PHE A 311 -27.49 14.39 -5.51
C PHE A 311 -27.55 15.85 -5.93
N ALA A 312 -26.48 16.43 -6.46
CA ALA A 312 -26.43 17.82 -6.90
C ALA A 312 -27.39 18.09 -8.05
N GLN A 313 -27.58 17.14 -8.97
CA GLN A 313 -28.53 17.22 -10.07
C GLN A 313 -29.96 17.16 -9.53
N ALA A 314 -30.24 16.25 -8.59
CA ALA A 314 -31.53 16.13 -7.93
C ALA A 314 -31.84 17.39 -7.09
N TYR A 315 -30.85 17.94 -6.38
CA TYR A 315 -30.97 19.15 -5.58
C TYR A 315 -31.12 20.42 -6.44
N ALA A 316 -30.39 20.52 -7.55
CA ALA A 316 -30.57 21.60 -8.51
C ALA A 316 -32.01 21.62 -9.07
N ARG A 317 -32.63 20.44 -9.25
CA ARG A 317 -33.99 20.32 -9.78
C ARG A 317 -35.09 20.44 -8.71
N ARG A 318 -34.90 19.82 -7.54
CA ARG A 318 -35.94 19.62 -6.52
C ARG A 318 -35.61 20.21 -5.15
N GLN A 319 -34.43 20.78 -4.95
CA GLN A 319 -33.95 21.38 -3.72
C GLN A 319 -34.16 20.47 -2.49
N MET A 320 -34.85 20.96 -1.45
CA MET A 320 -34.98 20.30 -0.15
C MET A 320 -35.50 18.85 -0.21
N PRO A 321 -36.49 18.47 -1.03
CA PRO A 321 -36.85 17.07 -1.26
C PRO A 321 -35.67 16.12 -1.53
N ALA A 322 -34.74 16.52 -2.41
CA ALA A 322 -33.55 15.70 -2.70
C ALA A 322 -32.61 15.61 -1.48
N PHE A 323 -32.52 16.68 -0.68
CA PHE A 323 -31.76 16.67 0.56
C PHE A 323 -32.37 15.79 1.65
N VAL A 324 -33.70 15.79 1.81
CA VAL A 324 -34.39 14.95 2.80
C VAL A 324 -34.26 13.47 2.45
N GLU A 325 -34.44 13.10 1.17
CA GLU A 325 -34.21 11.71 0.70
C GLU A 325 -32.78 11.24 0.98
N TRP A 326 -31.79 12.11 0.71
CA TRP A 326 -30.39 11.84 1.02
C TRP A 326 -30.15 11.70 2.53
N GLN A 327 -30.77 12.57 3.35
CA GLN A 327 -30.68 12.51 4.80
C GLN A 327 -31.27 11.21 5.37
N GLU A 328 -32.38 10.72 4.83
CA GLU A 328 -32.97 9.43 5.23
C GLU A 328 -32.06 8.25 4.89
N LEU A 329 -31.42 8.27 3.71
CA LEU A 329 -30.41 7.28 3.31
C LEU A 329 -29.23 7.26 4.30
N LEU A 330 -28.68 8.43 4.64
CA LEU A 330 -27.62 8.56 5.63
C LEU A 330 -28.06 8.07 7.02
N GLY A 331 -29.28 8.40 7.43
CA GLY A 331 -29.86 7.94 8.71
C GLY A 331 -29.95 6.42 8.81
N LYS A 332 -30.33 5.74 7.72
CA LYS A 332 -30.35 4.27 7.65
C LYS A 332 -28.94 3.68 7.75
N GLN A 333 -27.97 4.25 7.04
CA GLN A 333 -26.56 3.80 7.11
C GLN A 333 -25.97 3.99 8.52
N ALA A 334 -26.23 5.13 9.16
CA ALA A 334 -25.80 5.38 10.53
C ALA A 334 -26.41 4.39 11.54
N CYS A 335 -27.65 3.95 11.32
CA CYS A 335 -28.30 2.92 12.12
C CYS A 335 -27.65 1.54 11.91
N GLU A 336 -27.31 1.17 10.68
CA GLU A 336 -26.60 -0.08 10.37
C GLU A 336 -25.17 -0.09 10.95
N LEU A 337 -24.42 1.02 10.85
CA LEU A 337 -23.09 1.14 11.45
C LEU A 337 -23.11 0.92 12.97
N LYS A 338 -24.15 1.40 13.66
CA LYS A 338 -24.35 1.16 15.10
C LYS A 338 -24.67 -0.29 15.45
N LYS A 339 -25.08 -1.13 14.50
CA LYS A 339 -25.34 -2.57 14.72
C LYS A 339 -24.08 -3.43 14.54
N VAL A 340 -23.09 -2.92 13.80
CA VAL A 340 -21.85 -3.64 13.46
C VAL A 340 -20.68 -3.29 14.41
N ALA A 341 -20.77 -2.14 15.09
CA ALA A 341 -19.88 -1.72 16.17
C ALA A 341 -20.23 -2.41 17.52
#